data_AF-A0A258RZY2-F1
#
_entry.id   AF-A0A258RZY2-F1
#
_cell.length_a   1.000
_cell.length_b   1.000
_cell.length_c   1.000
_cell.angle_alpha   90.00
_cell.angle_beta   90.00
_cell.angle_gamma   90.00
#
_symmetry.space_group_name_H-M   'P 1'
#
loop_
_entity.id
_entity.type
_entity.pdbx_description
1 polymer ?
#
loop_
_entity_poly.entity_id
_entity_poly.type
_entity_poly.pdbx_seq_one_letter_code
_entity_poly.pdbx_strand_id
1 'polypeptide(L)' 'LRPGSPQGIPYLGAHPEIQGLFLHAGHFRNGLVMGPASTELFVQGIEKETGVLDAALYAWDALR' A
#
# COMPACT_ATOMS: atom_id res chain seq x y z
N LEU A 1 -3.44 -20.12 0.03
CA LEU A 1 -3.22 -19.11 -1.03
C LEU A 1 -2.34 -17.99 -0.48
N ARG A 2 -1.54 -17.29 -1.29
CA ARG A 2 -0.71 -16.14 -0.85
C ARG A 2 -0.95 -14.95 -1.79
N PRO A 3 -1.47 -13.80 -1.30
CA PRO A 3 -1.91 -12.71 -2.16
C PRO A 3 -0.73 -11.81 -2.55
N GLY A 4 -0.10 -12.09 -3.70
CA GLY A 4 0.97 -11.26 -4.27
C GLY A 4 0.46 -10.30 -5.33
N SER A 5 1.11 -9.15 -5.47
CA SER A 5 0.94 -8.20 -6.57
C SER A 5 1.92 -8.51 -7.74
N PRO A 6 1.70 -7.96 -8.95
CA PRO A 6 2.47 -8.36 -10.15
C PRO A 6 3.99 -8.18 -10.03
N GLN A 7 4.47 -7.12 -9.37
CA GLN A 7 5.91 -6.86 -9.14
C GLN A 7 6.36 -7.15 -7.70
N GLY A 8 5.49 -7.76 -6.87
CA GLY A 8 5.77 -8.00 -5.45
C GLY A 8 5.75 -6.75 -4.57
N ILE A 9 5.35 -5.60 -5.11
CA ILE A 9 5.13 -4.34 -4.38
C ILE A 9 3.65 -4.23 -3.99
N PRO A 10 3.29 -4.15 -2.70
CA PRO A 10 1.88 -4.08 -2.30
C PRO A 10 1.23 -2.78 -2.77
N TYR A 11 -0.09 -2.85 -2.96
CA TYR A 11 -0.93 -1.67 -3.18
C TYR A 11 -1.36 -1.11 -1.84
N LEU A 12 -0.92 0.12 -1.54
CA LEU A 12 -1.26 0.88 -0.34
C LEU A 12 -1.83 2.24 -0.77
N GLY A 13 -3.14 2.42 -0.67
CA GLY A 13 -3.77 3.73 -0.93
C GLY A 13 -5.14 3.65 -1.60
N ALA A 14 -5.64 4.81 -2.02
CA ALA A 14 -6.94 4.95 -2.65
C ALA A 14 -6.98 4.35 -4.07
N HIS A 15 -8.14 3.82 -4.47
CA HIS A 15 -8.40 3.46 -5.85
C HIS A 15 -8.62 4.74 -6.69
N PRO A 16 -8.04 4.86 -7.90
CA PRO A 16 -8.07 6.10 -8.67
C PRO A 16 -9.47 6.50 -9.14
N GLU A 17 -10.35 5.52 -9.35
CA GLU A 17 -11.68 5.75 -9.93
C GLU A 17 -12.84 5.58 -8.95
N ILE A 18 -12.62 4.93 -7.80
CA ILE A 18 -13.70 4.56 -6.88
C ILE A 18 -13.51 5.34 -5.57
N GLN A 19 -14.32 6.37 -5.39
CA GLN A 19 -14.26 7.21 -4.19
C GLN A 19 -14.53 6.40 -2.93
N GLY A 20 -13.67 6.59 -1.92
CA GLY A 20 -13.78 5.91 -0.63
C GLY A 20 -13.30 4.46 -0.62
N LEU A 21 -12.83 3.92 -1.75
CA LEU A 21 -12.19 2.61 -1.81
C LEU A 21 -10.68 2.76 -1.56
N PHE A 22 -10.18 2.03 -0.58
CA PHE A 22 -8.76 1.94 -0.28
C PHE A 22 -8.28 0.49 -0.33
N LEU A 23 -7.02 0.29 -0.72
CA LEU A 23 -6.36 -1.00 -0.78
C LEU A 23 -5.14 -1.02 0.13
N HIS A 24 -5.01 -2.14 0.86
CA HIS A 24 -3.82 -2.53 1.61
C HIS A 24 -3.60 -4.04 1.38
N ALA A 25 -3.10 -4.38 0.20
CA ALA A 25 -3.05 -5.76 -0.29
C ALA A 25 -1.81 -6.04 -1.17
N GLY A 26 -1.53 -7.33 -1.43
CA GLY A 26 -0.41 -7.74 -2.30
C GLY A 26 0.90 -8.11 -1.58
N HIS A 27 0.88 -8.22 -0.25
CA HIS A 27 2.05 -8.50 0.60
C HIS A 27 2.66 -9.91 0.44
N PHE A 28 2.05 -10.79 -0.35
CA PHE A 28 2.47 -12.18 -0.60
C PHE A 28 2.81 -12.96 0.69
N ARG A 29 4.08 -13.31 0.90
CA ARG A 29 4.61 -14.06 2.06
C ARG A 29 4.94 -13.17 3.25
N ASN A 30 4.89 -11.85 3.08
CA ASN A 30 5.41 -10.87 4.04
C ASN A 30 4.32 -10.09 4.77
N GLY A 31 3.03 -10.47 4.61
CA GLY A 31 1.92 -9.74 5.25
C GLY A 31 1.99 -9.69 6.77
N LEU A 32 2.51 -10.73 7.43
CA LEU A 32 2.71 -10.72 8.89
C LEU A 32 3.90 -9.84 9.29
N VAL A 33 5.04 -9.99 8.59
CA VAL A 33 6.30 -9.31 8.94
C VAL A 33 6.22 -7.81 8.65
N MET A 34 5.62 -7.41 7.52
CA MET A 34 5.52 -6.01 7.11
C MET A 34 4.28 -5.31 7.66
N GLY A 35 3.34 -6.04 8.28
CA GLY A 35 2.04 -5.51 8.69
C GLY A 35 2.09 -4.19 9.46
N PRO A 36 2.91 -4.05 10.52
CA PRO A 36 2.99 -2.80 11.28
C PRO A 36 3.44 -1.61 10.42
N ALA A 37 4.57 -1.74 9.73
CA ALA A 37 5.15 -0.65 8.95
C ALA A 37 4.31 -0.31 7.70
N SER A 38 3.72 -1.30 7.04
CA SER A 38 2.85 -1.07 5.87
C SER A 38 1.54 -0.39 6.25
N THR A 39 0.99 -0.70 7.43
CA THR A 39 -0.22 -0.05 7.94
C THR A 39 0.06 1.40 8.31
N GLU A 40 1.19 1.67 8.98
CA GLU A 40 1.62 3.03 9.28
C GLU A 40 1.78 3.86 8.01
N LEU A 41 2.50 3.34 7.01
CA LEU A 41 2.68 4.01 5.71
C LEU A 41 1.34 4.24 4.98
N PHE A 42 0.42 3.27 5.05
CA PHE A 42 -0.90 3.39 4.46
C PHE A 42 -1.73 4.51 5.11
N VAL A 43 -1.73 4.61 6.45
CA VAL A 43 -2.42 5.67 7.18
C VAL A 43 -1.79 7.03 6.88
N GLN A 44 -0.46 7.13 6.84
CA GLN A 44 0.24 8.36 6.44
C GLN A 44 -0.18 8.82 5.04
N GLY A 45 -0.31 7.89 4.08
CA GLY A 45 -0.81 8.19 2.74
C GLY A 45 -2.26 8.69 2.70
N ILE A 46 -3.13 8.17 3.58
CA ILE A 46 -4.53 8.61 3.72
C ILE A 46 -4.61 10.02 4.30
N GLU A 47 -3.90 10.26 5.40
CA GLU A 47 -3.90 11.53 6.14
C GLU A 47 -3.03 12.60 5.46
N LYS A 48 -2.30 12.24 4.40
CA LYS A 48 -1.33 13.08 3.67
C LYS A 48 -0.21 13.59 4.58
N GLU A 49 0.21 12.75 5.50
CA GLU A 49 1.33 13.00 6.38
C GLU A 49 2.66 12.65 5.70
N THR A 50 3.72 13.38 6.06
CA THR A 50 5.07 13.06 5.58
C THR A 50 5.73 12.06 6.51
N GLY A 51 6.12 10.91 5.98
CA GLY A 51 6.82 9.84 6.70
C GLY A 51 8.28 9.67 6.27
N VAL A 52 8.93 8.65 6.83
CA VAL A 52 10.29 8.22 6.43
C VAL A 52 10.30 7.61 5.02
N LEU A 53 9.19 6.98 4.62
CA LEU A 53 9.00 6.42 3.30
C LEU A 53 7.94 7.21 2.53
N ASP A 54 8.09 7.31 1.22
CA ASP A 54 7.10 7.92 0.35
C ASP A 54 5.97 6.92 0.05
N ALA A 55 4.77 7.20 0.58
CA ALA A 55 3.58 6.39 0.37
C ALA A 55 3.15 6.34 -1.11
N ALA A 56 3.48 7.36 -1.92
CA ALA A 56 3.13 7.42 -3.33
C ALA A 56 3.78 6.29 -4.16
N LEU A 57 4.90 5.74 -3.69
CA LEU A 57 5.57 4.58 -4.33
C LEU A 57 4.76 3.28 -4.24
N TYR A 58 3.72 3.25 -3.40
CA TYR A 58 2.84 2.11 -3.20
C TYR A 58 1.39 2.37 -3.66
N ALA A 59 1.08 3.60 -4.09
CA ALA A 59 -0.23 4.01 -4.58
C ALA A 59 -0.63 3.25 -5.85
N TRP A 60 -1.93 3.20 -6.17
CA TRP A 60 -2.44 2.40 -7.29
C TRP A 60 -1.74 2.62 -8.62
N ASP A 61 -1.40 3.87 -8.93
CA ASP A 61 -0.76 4.35 -10.15
C ASP A 61 0.77 4.50 -10.03
N ALA A 62 1.37 4.06 -8.93
CA ALA A 62 2.82 4.03 -8.76
C ALA A 62 3.49 3.31 -9.93
N LEU A 63 4.67 3.81 -10.34
CA LEU A 63 5.51 3.16 -11.33
C LEU A 63 5.99 1.81 -10.78
N ARG A 64 5.74 0.72 -11.50
CA ARG A 64 6.08 -0.65 -11.10
C ARG A 64 6.79 -1.40 -12.20
#